data_AF-A0A9D9DH99-F1
#
_entry.id   AF-A0A9D9DH99-F1
#
_cell.length_a   1.000
_cell.length_b   1.000
_cell.length_c   1.000
_cell.angle_alpha   90.00
_cell.angle_beta   90.00
_cell.angle_gamma   90.00
#
_symmetry.space_group_name_H-M   'P 1'
#
loop_
_entity.id
_entity.type
_entity.pdbx_description
1 polymer ?
#
loop_
_entity_poly.entity_id
_entity_poly.type
_entity_poly.pdbx_seq_one_letter_code
_entity_poly.pdbx_strand_id
1 'polypeptide(L)'
;MEKAMNFVKANLSLLLAFIASLLCYLCLCGPAFGYSTDEADFVYSFPEIIELLPASFGAFIYIALILPGLGAVLLLLYFLHRYFGFAGMAVLFADAIFTFFLSDFITAGAGLDYSFGPELWGSWLPALCLVAGCFALLQVSSSEKLSIRDIAEMGMLIGMAFVLNLFRLFAIGADGGSVNLQMVPLFVLALRRGPVKGFIACGLVYGLLTCITDGYGFASFPFDYLLGFGSTCILGFFRPLIFGRPNEEGKPRGYNLKGELFILLAGVLATLGRFIGSTISSLVVYGYTFEASLVYNATYIPLSGLFAIVVLMALYGPLVQLERLFPVTRREIGSAN
;
A
#
# COMPACT_ATOMS: atom_id res chain seq x y z
N MET A 1 0.97 -22.92 -30.58
CA MET A 1 1.01 -23.48 -29.21
C MET A 1 2.14 -22.87 -28.37
N GLU A 2 3.38 -22.84 -28.85
CA GLU A 2 4.54 -22.30 -28.13
C GLU A 2 4.42 -20.83 -27.71
N LYS A 3 3.97 -19.94 -28.61
CA LYS A 3 3.73 -18.52 -28.28
C LYS A 3 2.72 -18.32 -27.15
N ALA A 4 1.64 -19.10 -27.15
CA ALA A 4 0.62 -19.06 -26.09
C ALA A 4 1.19 -19.57 -24.76
N MET A 5 1.97 -20.65 -24.78
CA MET A 5 2.62 -21.18 -23.58
C MET A 5 3.65 -20.22 -23.00
N ASN A 6 4.42 -19.53 -23.85
CA ASN A 6 5.38 -18.50 -23.41
C ASN A 6 4.67 -17.27 -22.83
N PHE A 7 3.55 -16.86 -23.42
CA PHE A 7 2.71 -15.78 -22.89
C PHE A 7 2.16 -16.13 -21.50
N VAL A 8 1.62 -17.34 -21.33
CA VAL A 8 1.12 -17.82 -20.04
C VAL A 8 2.22 -17.87 -19.00
N LYS A 9 3.40 -18.40 -19.34
CA LYS A 9 4.55 -18.43 -18.42
C LYS A 9 5.00 -17.03 -17.99
N ALA A 10 5.02 -16.08 -18.92
CA ALA A 10 5.44 -14.70 -18.64
C ALA A 10 4.44 -13.91 -17.78
N ASN A 11 3.17 -14.32 -17.76
CA ASN A 11 2.09 -13.61 -17.05
C ASN A 11 1.35 -14.50 -16.06
N LEU A 12 1.98 -15.60 -15.61
CA LEU A 12 1.35 -16.57 -14.71
C LEU A 12 0.91 -15.91 -13.40
N SER A 13 1.73 -15.00 -12.86
CA SER A 13 1.39 -14.26 -11.64
C SER A 13 0.18 -13.36 -11.85
N LEU A 14 0.09 -12.67 -13.00
CA LEU A 14 -1.09 -11.87 -13.33
C LEU A 14 -2.36 -12.72 -13.44
N LEU A 15 -2.27 -13.88 -14.10
CA LEU A 15 -3.40 -14.79 -14.26
C LEU A 15 -3.88 -15.33 -12.91
N LEU A 16 -2.94 -15.72 -12.04
CA LEU A 16 -3.25 -16.17 -10.68
C LEU A 16 -3.88 -15.05 -9.84
N ALA A 17 -3.39 -13.82 -9.97
CA ALA A 17 -3.99 -12.65 -9.31
C ALA A 17 -5.44 -12.43 -9.77
N PHE A 18 -5.66 -12.49 -11.09
CA PHE A 18 -6.99 -12.33 -11.68
C PHE A 18 -7.94 -13.45 -11.24
N ILE A 19 -7.52 -14.71 -11.32
CA ILE A 19 -8.33 -15.85 -10.88
C ILE A 19 -8.66 -15.72 -9.39
N ALA A 20 -7.68 -15.43 -8.53
CA ALA A 20 -7.91 -15.25 -7.09
C ALA A 20 -8.92 -14.12 -6.83
N SER A 21 -8.81 -12.99 -7.53
CA SER A 21 -9.77 -11.87 -7.40
C SER A 21 -11.20 -12.23 -7.86
N LEU A 22 -11.35 -13.15 -8.82
CA LEU A 22 -12.67 -13.64 -9.23
C LEU A 22 -13.21 -14.71 -8.28
N LEU A 23 -12.33 -15.57 -7.73
CA LEU A 23 -12.70 -16.57 -6.74
C LEU A 23 -13.24 -15.92 -5.46
N CYS A 24 -12.89 -14.67 -5.18
CA CYS A 24 -13.53 -13.87 -4.14
C CYS A 24 -15.06 -13.93 -4.23
N TYR A 25 -15.63 -13.88 -5.44
CA TYR A 25 -17.08 -13.91 -5.65
C TYR A 25 -17.73 -15.28 -5.39
N LEU A 26 -16.96 -16.36 -5.22
CA LEU A 26 -17.52 -17.60 -4.71
C LEU A 26 -18.03 -17.44 -3.26
N CYS A 27 -17.63 -16.40 -2.53
CA CYS A 27 -18.25 -16.05 -1.25
C CYS A 27 -19.77 -15.84 -1.39
N LEU A 28 -20.24 -15.36 -2.54
CA LEU A 28 -21.66 -15.16 -2.83
C LEU A 28 -22.43 -16.48 -3.02
N CYS A 29 -21.73 -17.60 -3.22
CA CYS A 29 -22.33 -18.91 -3.47
C CYS A 29 -22.43 -19.78 -2.20
N GLY A 30 -21.87 -19.34 -1.07
CA GLY A 30 -21.93 -20.05 0.21
C GLY A 30 -22.98 -19.49 1.17
N PRO A 31 -23.31 -20.20 2.25
CA PRO A 31 -24.01 -19.61 3.38
C PRO A 31 -23.23 -18.37 3.83
N ALA A 32 -23.91 -17.23 3.90
CA ALA A 32 -23.22 -15.97 3.99
C ALA A 32 -22.81 -15.68 5.44
N PHE A 33 -23.71 -15.95 6.39
CA PHE A 33 -23.48 -15.66 7.80
C PHE A 33 -24.22 -16.66 8.69
N GLY A 34 -23.50 -17.28 9.63
CA GLY A 34 -24.08 -18.03 10.73
C GLY A 34 -24.09 -17.17 12.01
N TYR A 35 -25.19 -17.16 12.76
CA TYR A 35 -25.17 -16.75 14.17
C TYR A 35 -25.70 -17.87 15.06
N SER A 36 -24.99 -18.09 16.16
CA SER A 36 -25.38 -19.03 17.21
C SER A 36 -25.99 -18.25 18.36
N THR A 37 -27.23 -18.58 18.71
CA THR A 37 -27.84 -18.20 19.99
C THR A 37 -27.76 -19.38 20.94
N ASP A 38 -27.89 -19.15 22.25
CA ASP A 38 -27.95 -20.23 23.25
C ASP A 38 -29.04 -21.29 22.95
N GLU A 39 -29.98 -21.02 22.03
CA GLU A 39 -31.09 -21.90 21.66
C GLU A 39 -31.05 -22.44 20.20
N ALA A 40 -30.36 -21.80 19.25
CA ALA A 40 -30.27 -22.25 17.85
C ALA A 40 -29.16 -21.57 17.02
N ASP A 41 -28.62 -22.31 16.05
CA ASP A 41 -27.77 -21.81 14.96
C ASP A 41 -28.63 -21.40 13.76
N PHE A 42 -28.48 -20.17 13.30
CA PHE A 42 -29.16 -19.64 12.13
C PHE A 42 -28.15 -19.29 11.06
N VAL A 43 -28.41 -19.72 9.83
CA VAL A 43 -27.56 -19.46 8.67
C VAL A 43 -28.35 -18.62 7.67
N TYR A 44 -27.90 -17.41 7.42
CA TYR A 44 -28.49 -16.48 6.47
C TYR A 44 -27.79 -16.52 5.11
N SER A 45 -28.59 -16.40 4.05
CA SER A 45 -28.09 -16.16 2.71
C SER A 45 -27.73 -14.68 2.51
N PHE A 46 -26.88 -14.38 1.52
CA PHE A 46 -26.44 -13.01 1.25
C PHE A 46 -27.60 -12.01 1.00
N PRO A 47 -28.66 -12.36 0.24
CA PRO A 47 -29.82 -11.49 0.06
C PRO A 47 -30.56 -11.16 1.37
N GLU A 48 -30.70 -12.13 2.28
CA GLU A 48 -31.42 -11.96 3.55
C GLU A 48 -30.76 -10.90 4.44
N ILE A 49 -29.44 -10.73 4.33
CA ILE A 49 -28.66 -9.82 5.19
C ILE A 49 -28.66 -8.40 4.68
N ILE A 50 -28.70 -8.23 3.36
CA ILE A 50 -28.94 -6.92 2.76
C ILE A 50 -30.29 -6.38 3.23
N GLU A 51 -31.30 -7.25 3.35
CA GLU A 51 -32.63 -6.87 3.85
C GLU A 51 -32.65 -6.56 5.36
N LEU A 52 -31.77 -7.19 6.15
CA LEU A 52 -31.66 -6.99 7.60
C LEU A 52 -30.90 -5.72 7.99
N LEU A 53 -30.09 -5.14 7.10
CA LEU A 53 -29.18 -4.03 7.44
C LEU A 53 -29.77 -2.64 7.15
N PRO A 54 -29.49 -1.64 8.01
CA PRO A 54 -29.76 -0.25 7.68
C PRO A 54 -29.08 0.15 6.35
N ALA A 55 -29.71 1.02 5.56
CA ALA A 55 -29.21 1.42 4.24
C ALA A 55 -27.75 1.93 4.22
N SER A 56 -27.30 2.55 5.32
CA SER A 56 -25.91 2.99 5.49
C SER A 56 -24.92 1.83 5.63
N PHE A 57 -25.33 0.71 6.24
CA PHE A 57 -24.50 -0.49 6.41
C PHE A 57 -24.53 -1.39 5.17
N GLY A 58 -25.65 -1.42 4.44
CA GLY A 58 -25.72 -2.08 3.14
C GLY A 58 -24.69 -1.51 2.14
N ALA A 59 -24.43 -0.19 2.17
CA ALA A 59 -23.44 0.45 1.31
C ALA A 59 -22.01 -0.12 1.50
N PHE A 60 -21.59 -0.42 2.73
CA PHE A 60 -20.26 -0.98 3.00
C PHE A 60 -20.11 -2.40 2.44
N ILE A 61 -21.17 -3.21 2.48
CA ILE A 61 -21.19 -4.54 1.86
C ILE A 61 -21.02 -4.42 0.35
N TYR A 62 -21.71 -3.48 -0.30
CA TYR A 62 -21.54 -3.26 -1.73
C TYR A 62 -20.12 -2.81 -2.08
N ILE A 63 -19.50 -1.96 -1.26
CA ILE A 63 -18.09 -1.56 -1.45
C ILE A 63 -17.17 -2.78 -1.40
N ALA A 64 -17.30 -3.62 -0.36
CA ALA A 64 -16.53 -4.86 -0.20
C ALA A 64 -16.68 -5.83 -1.38
N LEU A 65 -17.83 -5.83 -2.07
CA LEU A 65 -18.05 -6.67 -3.24
C LEU A 65 -17.55 -6.04 -4.55
N ILE A 66 -17.55 -4.71 -4.65
CA ILE A 66 -17.13 -4.02 -5.86
C ILE A 66 -15.60 -3.97 -5.96
N LEU A 67 -14.90 -3.81 -4.84
CA LEU A 67 -13.45 -3.62 -4.82
C LEU A 67 -12.64 -4.79 -5.41
N PRO A 68 -12.94 -6.08 -5.13
CA PRO A 68 -12.28 -7.20 -5.80
C PRO A 68 -12.41 -7.14 -7.33
N GLY A 69 -13.60 -6.81 -7.83
CA GLY A 69 -13.89 -6.66 -9.25
C GLY A 69 -13.17 -5.47 -9.87
N LEU A 70 -13.11 -4.34 -9.18
CA LEU A 70 -12.29 -3.20 -9.58
C LEU A 70 -10.81 -3.59 -9.68
N GLY A 71 -10.31 -4.33 -8.67
CA GLY A 71 -8.97 -4.91 -8.68
C GLY A 71 -8.73 -5.78 -9.92
N ALA A 72 -9.66 -6.72 -10.20
CA ALA A 72 -9.61 -7.60 -11.37
C ALA A 72 -9.56 -6.82 -12.70
N VAL A 73 -10.40 -5.79 -12.83
CA VAL A 73 -10.41 -4.91 -14.01
C VAL A 73 -9.08 -4.18 -14.17
N LEU A 74 -8.53 -3.61 -13.09
CA LEU A 74 -7.22 -2.94 -13.12
C LEU A 74 -6.09 -3.91 -13.49
N LEU A 75 -6.15 -5.17 -13.05
CA LEU A 75 -5.22 -6.21 -13.46
C LEU A 75 -5.32 -6.53 -14.95
N LEU A 76 -6.51 -6.50 -15.56
CA LEU A 76 -6.66 -6.64 -17.02
C LEU A 76 -6.08 -5.42 -17.77
N LEU A 77 -6.26 -4.23 -17.22
CA LEU A 77 -5.71 -2.99 -17.79
C LEU A 77 -4.18 -2.89 -17.66
N TYR A 78 -3.53 -3.81 -16.93
CA TYR A 78 -2.06 -3.92 -16.84
C TYR A 78 -1.39 -3.90 -18.23
N PHE A 79 -2.01 -4.53 -19.23
CA PHE A 79 -1.47 -4.59 -20.60
C PHE A 79 -1.50 -3.25 -21.33
N LEU A 80 -2.32 -2.28 -20.89
CA LEU A 80 -2.30 -0.91 -21.40
C LEU A 80 -1.20 -0.09 -20.73
N HIS A 81 -1.08 -0.22 -19.41
CA HIS A 81 -0.05 0.43 -18.63
C HIS A 81 0.21 -0.33 -17.34
N ARG A 82 1.47 -0.67 -17.07
CA ARG A 82 1.88 -1.45 -15.89
C ARG A 82 1.43 -0.86 -14.53
N TYR A 83 1.23 0.46 -14.46
CA TYR A 83 0.72 1.12 -13.25
C TYR A 83 -0.71 0.70 -12.90
N PHE A 84 -1.51 0.21 -13.86
CA PHE A 84 -2.80 -0.40 -13.54
C PHE A 84 -2.64 -1.69 -12.74
N GLY A 85 -1.60 -2.49 -12.99
CA GLY A 85 -1.30 -3.67 -12.16
C GLY A 85 -0.95 -3.28 -10.72
N PHE A 86 -0.18 -2.21 -10.54
CA PHE A 86 0.14 -1.69 -9.19
C PHE A 86 -1.09 -1.09 -8.50
N ALA A 87 -1.96 -0.39 -9.23
CA ALA A 87 -3.23 0.10 -8.72
C ALA A 87 -4.16 -1.06 -8.32
N GLY A 88 -4.25 -2.10 -9.16
CA GLY A 88 -5.01 -3.31 -8.85
C GLY A 88 -4.50 -4.02 -7.60
N MET A 89 -3.18 -4.15 -7.44
CA MET A 89 -2.55 -4.63 -6.21
C MET A 89 -2.96 -3.79 -4.98
N ALA A 90 -2.88 -2.46 -5.09
CA ALA A 90 -3.24 -1.57 -3.98
C ALA A 90 -4.73 -1.67 -3.61
N VAL A 91 -5.62 -1.77 -4.59
CA VAL A 91 -7.07 -1.96 -4.38
C VAL A 91 -7.34 -3.30 -3.69
N LEU A 92 -6.67 -4.39 -4.12
CA LEU A 92 -6.85 -5.71 -3.52
C LEU A 92 -6.34 -5.77 -2.07
N PHE A 93 -5.23 -5.11 -1.75
CA PHE A 93 -4.77 -5.00 -0.36
C PHE A 93 -5.69 -4.12 0.49
N ALA A 94 -6.15 -2.99 -0.06
CA ALA A 94 -7.10 -2.13 0.64
C ALA A 94 -8.42 -2.85 0.92
N ASP A 95 -8.90 -3.65 -0.05
CA ASP A 95 -10.08 -4.48 0.13
C ASP A 95 -9.89 -5.58 1.15
N ALA A 96 -8.74 -6.27 1.15
CA ALA A 96 -8.42 -7.26 2.17
C ALA A 96 -8.44 -6.67 3.59
N ILE A 97 -7.92 -5.45 3.76
CA ILE A 97 -8.00 -4.72 5.03
C ILE A 97 -9.46 -4.35 5.35
N PHE A 98 -10.17 -3.76 4.40
CA PHE A 98 -11.55 -3.30 4.58
C PHE A 98 -12.51 -4.44 4.95
N THR A 99 -12.44 -5.55 4.20
CA THR A 99 -13.29 -6.74 4.41
C THR A 99 -12.97 -7.48 5.70
N PHE A 100 -11.71 -7.47 6.14
CA PHE A 100 -11.33 -7.99 7.44
C PHE A 100 -12.04 -7.25 8.60
N PHE A 101 -12.30 -5.95 8.47
CA PHE A 101 -13.03 -5.15 9.48
C PHE A 101 -14.52 -5.04 9.22
N LEU A 102 -15.02 -5.55 8.10
CA LEU A 102 -16.42 -5.39 7.73
C LEU A 102 -17.34 -6.04 8.76
N SER A 103 -16.96 -7.19 9.34
CA SER A 103 -17.72 -7.84 10.41
C SER A 103 -17.89 -6.92 11.63
N ASP A 104 -16.80 -6.28 12.08
CA ASP A 104 -16.82 -5.43 13.26
C ASP A 104 -17.67 -4.17 13.03
N PHE A 105 -17.60 -3.60 11.83
CA PHE A 105 -18.47 -2.49 11.42
C PHE A 105 -19.94 -2.88 11.41
N ILE A 106 -20.26 -4.06 10.88
CA ILE A 106 -21.64 -4.55 10.84
C ILE A 106 -22.15 -4.81 12.28
N THR A 107 -21.33 -5.39 13.17
CA THR A 107 -21.74 -5.67 14.56
C THR A 107 -22.08 -4.39 15.30
N ALA A 108 -21.16 -3.42 15.24
CA ALA A 108 -21.35 -2.12 15.87
C ALA A 108 -22.56 -1.37 15.31
N GLY A 109 -22.81 -1.51 14.01
CA GLY A 109 -23.91 -0.85 13.30
C GLY A 109 -25.29 -1.43 13.54
N ALA A 110 -25.37 -2.75 13.67
CA ALA A 110 -26.61 -3.49 13.87
C ALA A 110 -27.06 -3.47 15.34
N GLY A 111 -26.22 -2.99 16.27
CA GLY A 111 -26.52 -2.99 17.71
C GLY A 111 -26.69 -4.40 18.27
N LEU A 112 -26.03 -5.39 17.65
CA LEU A 112 -26.11 -6.80 18.02
C LEU A 112 -25.00 -7.12 19.02
N ASP A 113 -25.36 -7.65 20.20
CA ASP A 113 -24.43 -8.17 21.21
C ASP A 113 -23.90 -9.57 20.81
N TYR A 114 -23.44 -9.74 19.57
CA TYR A 114 -22.99 -11.04 19.05
C TYR A 114 -21.70 -10.95 18.24
N SER A 115 -20.85 -11.96 18.40
CA SER A 115 -19.71 -12.21 17.52
C SER A 115 -20.24 -12.84 16.23
N PHE A 116 -20.06 -12.19 15.08
CA PHE A 116 -20.14 -12.91 13.81
C PHE A 116 -19.21 -14.12 13.88
N GLY A 117 -19.72 -15.32 13.58
CA GLY A 117 -18.87 -16.50 13.52
C GLY A 117 -17.75 -16.30 12.47
N PRO A 118 -16.61 -17.01 12.57
CA PRO A 118 -15.53 -16.98 11.56
C PRO A 118 -15.94 -17.59 10.20
N GLU A 119 -17.24 -17.73 9.95
CA GLU A 119 -17.80 -18.48 8.83
C GLU A 119 -17.59 -17.73 7.53
N LEU A 120 -16.88 -18.41 6.61
CA LEU A 120 -16.70 -18.20 5.16
C LEU A 120 -16.37 -16.77 4.67
N TRP A 121 -17.10 -15.73 5.04
CA TRP A 121 -16.91 -14.36 4.58
C TRP A 121 -15.79 -13.61 5.30
N GLY A 122 -15.75 -13.65 6.63
CA GLY A 122 -14.78 -12.88 7.43
C GLY A 122 -13.32 -13.31 7.23
N SER A 123 -13.09 -14.51 6.68
CA SER A 123 -11.75 -15.06 6.49
C SER A 123 -11.38 -15.33 5.02
N TRP A 124 -12.29 -15.78 4.16
CA TRP A 124 -11.93 -16.18 2.79
C TRP A 124 -11.80 -15.00 1.84
N LEU A 125 -12.73 -14.05 1.89
CA LEU A 125 -12.70 -12.86 1.05
C LEU A 125 -11.41 -12.05 1.27
N PRO A 126 -11.08 -11.62 2.51
CA PRO A 126 -9.82 -10.92 2.76
C PRO A 126 -8.59 -11.76 2.40
N ALA A 127 -8.61 -13.08 2.65
CA ALA A 127 -7.49 -13.96 2.29
C ALA A 127 -7.28 -14.07 0.78
N LEU A 128 -8.33 -14.23 -0.01
CA LEU A 128 -8.25 -14.31 -1.47
C LEU A 128 -7.83 -12.96 -2.07
N CYS A 129 -8.32 -11.84 -1.54
CA CYS A 129 -7.87 -10.51 -1.91
C CYS A 129 -6.39 -10.29 -1.58
N LEU A 130 -5.92 -10.75 -0.42
CA LEU A 130 -4.51 -10.70 -0.04
C LEU A 130 -3.65 -11.56 -0.98
N VAL A 131 -4.07 -12.79 -1.28
CA VAL A 131 -3.40 -13.69 -2.23
C VAL A 131 -3.35 -13.06 -3.62
N ALA A 132 -4.46 -12.51 -4.10
CA ALA A 132 -4.53 -11.80 -5.37
C ALA A 132 -3.59 -10.60 -5.40
N GLY A 133 -3.55 -9.79 -4.34
CA GLY A 133 -2.63 -8.67 -4.18
C GLY A 133 -1.16 -9.11 -4.20
N CYS A 134 -0.82 -10.21 -3.52
CA CYS A 134 0.53 -10.79 -3.55
C CYS A 134 0.95 -11.23 -4.95
N PHE A 135 0.08 -11.92 -5.69
CA PHE A 135 0.36 -12.30 -7.08
C PHE A 135 0.48 -11.08 -8.01
N ALA A 136 -0.36 -10.06 -7.81
CA ALA A 136 -0.27 -8.80 -8.54
C ALA A 136 1.08 -8.11 -8.26
N LEU A 137 1.51 -8.06 -6.99
CA LEU A 137 2.81 -7.54 -6.60
C LEU A 137 3.95 -8.31 -7.27
N LEU A 138 3.90 -9.64 -7.30
CA LEU A 138 4.90 -10.47 -7.98
C LEU A 138 4.97 -10.16 -9.48
N GLN A 139 3.80 -10.01 -10.14
CA GLN A 139 3.76 -9.63 -11.54
C GLN A 139 4.40 -8.25 -11.77
N VAL A 140 3.98 -7.24 -11.01
CA VAL A 140 4.47 -5.86 -11.16
C VAL A 140 5.98 -5.80 -10.87
N SER A 141 6.44 -6.52 -9.85
CA SER A 141 7.85 -6.60 -9.49
C SER A 141 8.69 -7.31 -10.57
N SER A 142 8.18 -8.40 -11.14
CA SER A 142 8.88 -9.12 -12.21
C SER A 142 9.01 -8.29 -13.49
N SER A 143 8.07 -7.36 -13.71
CA SER A 143 8.13 -6.40 -14.84
C SER A 143 9.22 -5.33 -14.67
N GLU A 144 9.66 -5.07 -13.44
CA GLU A 144 10.70 -4.08 -13.12
C GLU A 144 12.00 -4.75 -12.68
N LYS A 145 12.88 -5.04 -13.64
CA LYS A 145 14.20 -5.59 -13.33
C LYS A 145 14.98 -4.68 -12.36
N LEU A 146 15.49 -5.27 -11.29
CA LEU A 146 16.41 -4.65 -10.35
C LEU A 146 17.84 -4.81 -10.85
N SER A 147 18.50 -3.69 -11.16
CA SER A 147 19.92 -3.71 -11.46
C SER A 147 20.75 -3.74 -10.17
N ILE A 148 22.02 -4.16 -10.26
CA ILE A 148 22.96 -4.10 -9.12
C ILE A 148 23.04 -2.67 -8.56
N ARG A 149 23.02 -1.67 -9.44
CA ARG A 149 23.00 -0.25 -9.08
C ARG A 149 21.73 0.11 -8.29
N ASP A 150 20.58 -0.41 -8.69
CA ASP A 150 19.32 -0.20 -7.98
C ASP A 150 19.43 -0.75 -6.56
N ILE A 151 19.86 -2.01 -6.44
CA ILE A 151 20.02 -2.69 -5.16
C ILE A 151 20.99 -1.93 -4.25
N ALA A 152 22.13 -1.49 -4.78
CA ALA A 152 23.12 -0.73 -4.01
C ALA A 152 22.58 0.62 -3.52
N GLU A 153 21.93 1.40 -4.38
CA GLU A 153 21.35 2.69 -3.98
C GLU A 153 20.20 2.53 -2.99
N MET A 154 19.32 1.55 -3.20
CA MET A 154 18.24 1.24 -2.27
C MET A 154 18.82 0.79 -0.92
N GLY A 155 19.81 -0.10 -0.90
CA GLY A 155 20.47 -0.55 0.31
C GLY A 155 21.15 0.58 1.10
N MET A 156 21.84 1.50 0.42
CA MET A 156 22.44 2.68 1.07
C MET A 156 21.38 3.58 1.71
N LEU A 157 20.30 3.88 0.99
CA LEU A 157 19.23 4.74 1.50
C LEU A 157 18.42 4.06 2.61
N ILE A 158 18.17 2.75 2.53
CA ILE A 158 17.57 1.96 3.60
C ILE A 158 18.46 1.97 4.84
N GLY A 159 19.77 1.76 4.68
CA GLY A 159 20.73 1.82 5.80
C GLY A 159 20.76 3.21 6.45
N MET A 160 20.75 4.28 5.65
CA MET A 160 20.63 5.65 6.15
C MET A 160 19.31 5.87 6.89
N ALA A 161 18.18 5.40 6.35
CA ALA A 161 16.88 5.46 6.99
C ALA A 161 16.88 4.74 8.34
N PHE A 162 17.52 3.57 8.40
CA PHE A 162 17.63 2.77 9.61
C PHE A 162 18.44 3.51 10.68
N VAL A 163 19.61 4.03 10.34
CA VAL A 163 20.44 4.81 11.28
C VAL A 163 19.69 6.07 11.76
N LEU A 164 19.00 6.78 10.87
CA LEU A 164 18.21 7.96 11.24
C LEU A 164 16.96 7.64 12.06
N ASN A 165 16.44 6.40 12.03
CA ASN A 165 15.38 5.93 12.92
C ASN A 165 15.88 5.76 14.37
N LEU A 166 17.17 5.48 14.56
CA LEU A 166 17.75 5.31 15.90
C LEU A 166 17.79 6.64 16.69
N PHE A 167 17.82 7.78 15.98
CA PHE A 167 17.83 9.11 16.59
C PHE A 167 16.42 9.66 16.72
N ARG A 168 15.81 9.46 17.90
CA ARG A 168 14.50 10.02 18.23
C ARG A 168 14.63 11.49 18.61
N LEU A 169 14.17 12.40 17.75
CA LEU A 169 14.16 13.84 18.05
C LEU A 169 13.17 14.14 19.17
N PHE A 170 11.99 13.54 19.07
CA PHE A 170 10.94 13.61 20.08
C PHE A 170 10.28 12.23 20.21
N ALA A 171 10.16 11.72 21.43
CA ALA A 171 9.38 10.52 21.71
C ALA A 171 8.01 10.95 22.25
N ILE A 172 6.93 10.38 21.73
CA ILE A 172 5.56 10.69 22.10
C ILE A 172 4.85 9.41 22.54
N GLY A 173 4.45 9.38 23.82
CA GLY A 173 3.69 8.27 24.39
C GLY A 173 4.52 7.00 24.62
N ALA A 174 3.88 6.02 25.25
CA ALA A 174 4.46 4.70 25.51
C ALA A 174 4.34 3.76 24.30
N ASP A 175 3.37 4.00 23.41
CA ASP A 175 3.01 3.11 22.29
C ASP A 175 3.79 3.42 21.01
N GLY A 176 5.04 3.87 21.14
CA GLY A 176 5.99 3.97 20.04
C GLY A 176 5.92 5.18 19.12
N GLY A 177 5.09 6.18 19.43
CA GLY A 177 5.06 7.45 18.71
C GLY A 177 6.41 8.15 18.79
N SER A 178 6.97 8.55 17.65
CA SER A 178 8.24 9.29 17.63
C SER A 178 8.40 10.13 16.37
N VAL A 179 9.12 11.23 16.52
CA VAL A 179 9.54 12.11 15.44
C VAL A 179 10.99 11.82 15.13
N ASN A 180 11.21 11.18 13.99
CA ASN A 180 12.51 10.70 13.54
C ASN A 180 12.76 11.17 12.10
N LEU A 181 14.02 11.08 11.65
CA LEU A 181 14.43 11.55 10.32
C LEU A 181 14.45 10.44 9.26
N GLN A 182 14.00 9.22 9.56
CA GLN A 182 14.02 8.11 8.58
C GLN A 182 13.20 8.37 7.31
N MET A 183 12.19 9.23 7.39
CA MET A 183 11.35 9.58 6.24
C MET A 183 12.14 10.30 5.15
N VAL A 184 13.21 11.03 5.51
CA VAL A 184 14.05 11.78 4.55
C VAL A 184 14.65 10.84 3.50
N PRO A 185 15.49 9.84 3.85
CA PRO A 185 16.06 8.94 2.86
C PRO A 185 15.02 8.06 2.15
N LEU A 186 13.91 7.70 2.80
CA LEU A 186 12.84 6.92 2.16
C LEU A 186 12.09 7.72 1.09
N PHE A 187 11.85 9.01 1.35
CA PHE A 187 11.26 9.92 0.36
C PHE A 187 12.19 10.09 -0.84
N VAL A 188 13.50 10.28 -0.60
CA VAL A 188 14.51 10.31 -1.67
C VAL A 188 14.50 9.01 -2.47
N LEU A 189 14.50 7.86 -1.80
CA LEU A 189 14.48 6.54 -2.43
C LEU A 189 13.26 6.37 -3.34
N ALA A 190 12.07 6.57 -2.80
CA ALA A 190 10.81 6.40 -3.52
C ALA A 190 10.70 7.36 -4.72
N LEU A 191 11.05 8.64 -4.53
CA LEU A 191 11.06 9.63 -5.60
C LEU A 191 12.02 9.24 -6.73
N ARG A 192 13.22 8.76 -6.40
CA ARG A 192 14.23 8.41 -7.41
C ARG A 192 13.92 7.11 -8.14
N ARG A 193 13.50 6.08 -7.40
CA ARG A 193 13.34 4.71 -7.93
C ARG A 193 11.96 4.43 -8.51
N GLY A 194 11.00 5.34 -8.33
CA GLY A 194 9.64 5.17 -8.84
C GLY A 194 8.78 4.31 -7.91
N PRO A 195 7.50 4.13 -8.24
CA PRO A 195 6.51 3.62 -7.29
C PRO A 195 6.73 2.14 -6.94
N VAL A 196 7.03 1.29 -7.91
CA VAL A 196 7.18 -0.16 -7.68
C VAL A 196 8.42 -0.45 -6.82
N LYS A 197 9.60 -0.02 -7.29
CA LYS A 197 10.85 -0.19 -6.53
C LYS A 197 10.82 0.55 -5.19
N GLY A 198 10.18 1.71 -5.14
CA GLY A 198 9.95 2.45 -3.89
C GLY A 198 9.11 1.65 -2.90
N PHE A 199 8.02 1.02 -3.33
CA PHE A 199 7.19 0.17 -2.47
C PHE A 199 7.96 -1.05 -1.95
N ILE A 200 8.71 -1.73 -2.82
CA ILE A 200 9.53 -2.88 -2.41
C ILE A 200 10.58 -2.45 -1.38
N ALA A 201 11.32 -1.38 -1.65
CA ALA A 201 12.39 -0.93 -0.78
C ALA A 201 11.88 -0.35 0.55
N CYS A 202 10.91 0.56 0.50
CA CYS A 202 10.42 1.25 1.69
C CYS A 202 9.43 0.40 2.49
N GLY A 203 8.48 -0.26 1.83
CA GLY A 203 7.43 -1.05 2.48
C GLY A 203 7.90 -2.43 2.89
N LEU A 204 8.42 -3.22 1.94
CA LEU A 204 8.81 -4.60 2.23
C LEU A 204 10.16 -4.66 2.96
N VAL A 205 11.22 -4.09 2.39
CA VAL A 205 12.57 -4.27 2.94
C VAL A 205 12.77 -3.44 4.21
N TYR A 206 12.61 -2.12 4.13
CA TYR A 206 12.77 -1.26 5.29
C TYR A 206 11.68 -1.51 6.34
N GLY A 207 10.42 -1.69 5.93
CA GLY A 207 9.35 -2.03 6.86
C GLY A 207 9.60 -3.35 7.60
N LEU A 208 10.03 -4.42 6.92
CA LEU A 208 10.34 -5.68 7.59
C LEU A 208 11.54 -5.53 8.52
N LEU A 209 12.61 -4.89 8.05
CA LEU A 209 13.82 -4.63 8.85
C LEU A 209 13.48 -3.90 10.15
N THR A 210 12.64 -2.87 10.07
CA THR A 210 12.24 -2.06 11.22
C THR A 210 11.30 -2.86 12.13
N CYS A 211 10.37 -3.64 11.57
CA CYS A 211 9.45 -4.46 12.35
C CYS A 211 10.16 -5.52 13.21
N ILE A 212 11.19 -6.17 12.66
CA ILE A 212 11.95 -7.20 13.39
C ILE A 212 12.91 -6.62 14.43
N THR A 213 13.22 -5.31 14.36
CA THR A 213 14.20 -4.67 15.25
C THR A 213 13.57 -3.77 16.32
N ASP A 214 12.41 -3.16 16.05
CA ASP A 214 11.79 -2.17 16.94
C ASP A 214 10.96 -2.78 18.09
N GLY A 215 10.64 -4.08 18.01
CA GLY A 215 10.08 -4.83 19.15
C GLY A 215 8.56 -4.75 19.34
N TYR A 216 7.81 -4.10 18.44
CA TYR A 216 6.34 -3.99 18.52
C TYR A 216 5.58 -5.23 18.00
N GLY A 217 6.31 -6.27 17.57
CA GLY A 217 5.74 -7.55 17.13
C GLY A 217 5.17 -7.54 15.71
N PHE A 218 5.06 -8.73 15.10
CA PHE A 218 4.67 -8.89 13.69
C PHE A 218 3.23 -8.47 13.37
N ALA A 219 2.34 -8.36 14.37
CA ALA A 219 0.97 -7.92 14.17
C ALA A 219 0.88 -6.47 13.63
N SER A 220 1.87 -5.63 13.97
CA SER A 220 1.97 -4.25 13.48
C SER A 220 2.50 -4.15 12.05
N PHE A 221 3.13 -5.22 11.51
CA PHE A 221 3.78 -5.22 10.20
C PHE A 221 2.87 -4.74 9.05
N PRO A 222 1.62 -5.22 8.88
CA PRO A 222 0.79 -4.82 7.74
C PRO A 222 0.50 -3.32 7.70
N PHE A 223 0.33 -2.70 8.87
CA PHE A 223 -0.21 -1.34 9.00
C PHE A 223 0.88 -0.29 9.21
N ASP A 224 1.69 -0.41 10.25
CA ASP A 224 2.72 0.58 10.57
C ASP A 224 3.94 0.49 9.63
N TYR A 225 4.28 -0.74 9.21
CA TYR A 225 5.51 -1.00 8.49
C TYR A 225 5.28 -1.09 6.99
N LEU A 226 4.44 -2.03 6.55
CA LEU A 226 4.19 -2.27 5.13
C LEU A 226 3.38 -1.13 4.52
N LEU A 227 2.17 -0.84 5.03
CA LEU A 227 1.37 0.29 4.55
C LEU A 227 2.01 1.62 4.94
N GLY A 228 2.42 1.75 6.20
CA GLY A 228 3.00 2.98 6.74
C GLY A 228 4.23 3.45 5.97
N PHE A 229 5.27 2.63 5.84
CA PHE A 229 6.47 2.98 5.07
C PHE A 229 6.31 2.76 3.56
N GLY A 230 5.50 1.78 3.13
CA GLY A 230 5.24 1.51 1.71
C GLY A 230 4.49 2.65 1.03
N SER A 231 3.65 3.40 1.76
CA SER A 231 2.95 4.59 1.24
C SER A 231 3.89 5.67 0.69
N THR A 232 5.16 5.70 1.11
CA THR A 232 6.17 6.60 0.54
C THR A 232 6.39 6.40 -0.96
N CYS A 233 6.03 5.24 -1.50
CA CYS A 233 6.04 4.97 -2.94
C CYS A 233 5.21 5.96 -3.78
N ILE A 234 4.26 6.67 -3.15
CA ILE A 234 3.46 7.72 -3.78
C ILE A 234 4.37 8.77 -4.45
N LEU A 235 5.50 9.14 -3.83
CA LEU A 235 6.46 10.07 -4.42
C LEU A 235 6.97 9.61 -5.78
N GLY A 236 7.09 8.30 -5.98
CA GLY A 236 7.53 7.71 -7.24
C GLY A 236 6.60 8.02 -8.41
N PHE A 237 5.29 8.17 -8.19
CA PHE A 237 4.33 8.56 -9.24
C PHE A 237 4.52 10.01 -9.69
N PHE A 238 4.97 10.89 -8.80
CA PHE A 238 5.22 12.29 -9.10
C PHE A 238 6.59 12.53 -9.75
N ARG A 239 7.48 11.52 -9.78
CA ARG A 239 8.81 11.60 -10.41
C ARG A 239 8.80 12.26 -11.81
N PRO A 240 7.93 11.87 -12.77
CA PRO A 240 7.92 12.49 -14.10
C PRO A 240 7.46 13.95 -14.10
N LEU A 241 6.65 14.34 -13.11
CA LEU A 241 6.15 15.70 -12.93
C LEU A 241 7.21 16.60 -12.27
N ILE A 242 8.01 16.03 -11.35
CA ILE A 242 9.05 16.72 -10.59
C ILE A 242 10.31 16.93 -11.44
N PHE A 243 10.81 15.90 -12.11
CA PHE A 243 12.02 15.99 -12.94
C PHE A 243 11.73 16.36 -14.41
N GLY A 244 10.46 16.31 -14.82
CA GLY A 244 10.01 16.58 -16.18
C GLY A 244 10.40 15.50 -17.19
N ARG A 245 9.88 15.62 -18.42
CA ARG A 245 10.43 14.88 -19.56
C ARG A 245 11.85 15.39 -19.83
N PRO A 246 12.81 14.49 -20.13
CA PRO A 246 14.14 14.91 -20.54
C PRO A 246 14.05 15.85 -21.77
N ASN A 247 14.92 16.86 -21.83
CA ASN A 247 15.07 17.68 -23.04
C ASN A 247 15.59 16.84 -24.22
N GLU A 248 15.75 17.42 -25.41
CA GLU A 248 16.25 16.72 -26.62
C GLU A 248 17.63 16.06 -26.40
N GLU A 249 18.41 16.54 -25.43
CA GLU A 249 19.69 15.96 -25.00
C GLU A 249 19.56 14.82 -23.97
N GLY A 250 18.34 14.46 -23.54
CA GLY A 250 18.10 13.43 -22.54
C GLY A 250 18.34 13.85 -21.08
N LYS A 251 18.43 15.14 -20.77
CA LYS A 251 18.63 15.67 -19.41
C LYS A 251 17.30 16.13 -18.78
N PRO A 252 17.02 15.82 -17.49
CA PRO A 252 15.83 16.33 -16.81
C PRO A 252 15.81 17.86 -16.78
N ARG A 253 14.58 18.41 -16.75
CA ARG A 253 14.37 19.85 -16.57
C ARG A 253 15.06 20.27 -15.28
N GLY A 254 15.69 21.44 -15.33
CA GLY A 254 16.38 22.00 -14.17
C GLY A 254 15.44 22.15 -12.98
N TYR A 255 16.00 22.60 -11.86
CA TYR A 255 15.22 23.11 -10.74
C TYR A 255 14.11 24.04 -11.24
N ASN A 256 12.88 23.81 -10.78
CA ASN A 256 11.73 24.64 -11.13
C ASN A 256 10.65 24.61 -10.04
N LEU A 257 9.90 25.71 -9.90
CA LEU A 257 8.88 25.85 -8.86
C LEU A 257 7.75 24.82 -8.98
N LYS A 258 7.42 24.36 -10.20
CA LYS A 258 6.40 23.32 -10.38
C LYS A 258 6.83 22.00 -9.74
N GLY A 259 8.10 21.64 -9.86
CA GLY A 259 8.68 20.46 -9.22
C GLY A 259 8.59 20.54 -7.70
N GLU A 260 8.86 21.71 -7.11
CA GLU A 260 8.69 21.94 -5.67
C GLU A 260 7.26 21.74 -5.20
N LEU A 261 6.29 22.30 -5.94
CA LEU A 261 4.86 22.11 -5.62
C LEU A 261 4.45 20.64 -5.73
N PHE A 262 4.98 19.90 -6.69
CA PHE A 262 4.73 18.45 -6.79
C PHE A 262 5.44 17.65 -5.70
N ILE A 263 6.63 18.06 -5.23
CA ILE A 263 7.29 17.46 -4.07
C ILE A 263 6.43 17.66 -2.82
N LEU A 264 5.94 18.89 -2.59
CA LEU A 264 5.04 19.20 -1.47
C LEU A 264 3.79 18.33 -1.52
N LEU A 265 3.09 18.30 -2.65
CA LEU A 265 1.87 17.51 -2.83
C LEU A 265 2.14 16.01 -2.61
N ALA A 266 3.18 15.47 -3.25
CA ALA A 266 3.52 14.06 -3.14
C ALA A 266 3.92 13.66 -1.72
N GLY A 267 4.68 14.51 -1.04
CA GLY A 267 5.08 14.32 0.34
C GLY A 267 3.90 14.34 1.31
N VAL A 268 2.95 15.28 1.14
CA VAL A 268 1.71 15.33 1.92
C VAL A 268 0.90 14.03 1.71
N LEU A 269 0.72 13.59 0.47
CA LEU A 269 -0.02 12.36 0.16
C LEU A 269 0.66 11.11 0.75
N ALA A 270 1.99 11.04 0.71
CA ALA A 270 2.75 9.97 1.35
C ALA A 270 2.62 9.98 2.88
N THR A 271 2.71 11.16 3.51
CA THR A 271 2.50 11.31 4.95
C THR A 271 1.06 10.94 5.35
N LEU A 272 0.06 11.28 4.54
CA LEU A 272 -1.32 10.85 4.75
C LEU A 272 -1.47 9.33 4.66
N GLY A 273 -0.82 8.69 3.68
CA GLY A 273 -0.81 7.22 3.59
C GLY A 273 -0.21 6.57 4.83
N ARG A 274 0.90 7.13 5.36
CA ARG A 274 1.48 6.69 6.64
C ARG A 274 0.52 6.90 7.81
N PHE A 275 -0.12 8.06 7.88
CA PHE A 275 -1.08 8.40 8.93
C PHE A 275 -2.29 7.44 8.94
N ILE A 276 -2.80 7.07 7.78
CA ILE A 276 -3.85 6.05 7.63
C ILE A 276 -3.36 4.70 8.17
N GLY A 277 -2.17 4.25 7.75
CA GLY A 277 -1.58 3.00 8.23
C GLY A 277 -1.48 2.93 9.75
N SER A 278 -0.89 3.95 10.39
CA SER A 278 -0.75 3.96 11.85
C SER A 278 -2.08 4.17 12.58
N THR A 279 -3.06 4.86 11.99
CA THR A 279 -4.41 4.94 12.57
C THR A 279 -5.08 3.58 12.58
N ILE A 280 -4.98 2.81 11.50
CA ILE A 280 -5.48 1.42 11.45
C ILE A 280 -4.73 0.57 12.48
N SER A 281 -3.42 0.72 12.60
CA SER A 281 -2.64 -0.01 13.62
C SER A 281 -3.12 0.31 15.04
N SER A 282 -3.32 1.58 15.39
CA SER A 282 -3.84 1.99 16.70
C SER A 282 -5.19 1.37 17.03
N LEU A 283 -6.10 1.31 16.06
CA LEU A 283 -7.41 0.67 16.21
C LEU A 283 -7.27 -0.84 16.47
N VAL A 284 -6.44 -1.51 15.67
CA VAL A 284 -6.46 -2.97 15.52
C VAL A 284 -5.50 -3.67 16.47
N VAL A 285 -4.28 -3.13 16.56
CA VAL A 285 -3.18 -3.73 17.33
C VAL A 285 -3.21 -3.21 18.76
N TYR A 286 -3.56 -1.93 18.96
CA TYR A 286 -3.48 -1.26 20.27
C TYR A 286 -4.85 -1.03 20.92
N GLY A 287 -5.96 -1.29 20.22
CA GLY A 287 -7.31 -1.21 20.78
C GLY A 287 -7.78 0.23 21.11
N TYR A 288 -7.21 1.23 20.46
CA TYR A 288 -7.62 2.63 20.67
C TYR A 288 -8.98 2.90 20.01
N THR A 289 -9.73 3.87 20.52
CA THR A 289 -10.89 4.39 19.78
C THR A 289 -10.44 5.13 18.52
N PHE A 290 -11.33 5.31 17.54
CA PHE A 290 -10.99 6.05 16.31
C PHE A 290 -10.50 7.48 16.57
N GLU A 291 -11.20 8.22 17.44
CA GLU A 291 -10.81 9.57 17.83
C GLU A 291 -9.44 9.59 18.53
N ALA A 292 -9.23 8.69 19.51
CA ALA A 292 -7.95 8.58 20.20
C ALA A 292 -6.81 8.22 19.24
N SER A 293 -7.07 7.33 18.29
CA SER A 293 -6.11 6.91 17.26
C SER A 293 -5.70 8.09 16.37
N LEU A 294 -6.66 8.89 15.91
CA LEU A 294 -6.38 10.07 15.10
C LEU A 294 -5.56 11.10 15.88
N VAL A 295 -5.98 11.42 17.11
CA VAL A 295 -5.29 12.42 17.95
C VAL A 295 -3.87 11.96 18.26
N TYR A 296 -3.68 10.72 18.68
CA TYR A 296 -2.37 10.16 18.99
C TYR A 296 -1.42 10.23 17.79
N ASN A 297 -1.83 9.71 16.64
CA ASN A 297 -1.00 9.69 15.43
C ASN A 297 -0.71 11.10 14.88
N ALA A 298 -1.62 12.05 15.09
CA ALA A 298 -1.49 13.42 14.58
C ALA A 298 -0.41 14.21 15.33
N THR A 299 -0.02 13.78 16.52
CA THR A 299 1.01 14.44 17.32
C THR A 299 2.42 14.30 16.75
N TYR A 300 2.74 13.23 16.01
CA TYR A 300 4.10 12.98 15.51
C TYR A 300 4.21 12.75 14.00
N ILE A 301 3.21 12.13 13.35
CA ILE A 301 3.32 11.76 11.92
C ILE A 301 3.40 13.00 11.02
N PRO A 302 2.51 14.01 11.16
CA PRO A 302 2.59 15.23 10.35
C PRO A 302 3.92 15.96 10.51
N LEU A 303 4.46 16.01 11.74
CA LEU A 303 5.74 16.68 12.01
C LEU A 303 6.91 15.93 11.37
N SER A 304 6.92 14.59 11.46
CA SER A 304 7.92 13.75 10.79
C SER A 304 7.86 13.89 9.26
N GLY A 305 6.64 13.90 8.71
CA GLY A 305 6.40 14.14 7.29
C GLY A 305 6.86 15.52 6.85
N LEU A 306 6.57 16.56 7.64
CA LEU A 306 7.00 17.93 7.38
C LEU A 306 8.53 18.04 7.29
N PHE A 307 9.27 17.44 8.23
CA PHE A 307 10.74 17.42 8.14
C PHE A 307 11.22 16.74 6.86
N ALA A 308 10.64 15.61 6.48
CA ALA A 308 10.99 14.92 5.25
C ALA A 308 10.69 15.77 3.99
N ILE A 309 9.55 16.45 3.96
CA ILE A 309 9.16 17.35 2.87
C ILE A 309 10.15 18.51 2.77
N VAL A 310 10.40 19.23 3.86
CA VAL A 310 11.29 20.39 3.89
C VAL A 310 12.70 20.01 3.43
N VAL A 311 13.24 18.90 3.94
CA VAL A 311 14.56 18.43 3.54
C VAL A 311 14.55 17.97 2.08
N LEU A 312 13.52 17.26 1.61
CA LEU A 312 13.44 16.83 0.22
C LEU A 312 13.36 18.02 -0.76
N MET A 313 12.60 19.07 -0.41
CA MET A 313 12.55 20.32 -1.17
C MET A 313 13.92 21.00 -1.20
N ALA A 314 14.60 21.11 -0.06
CA ALA A 314 15.98 21.63 0.00
C ALA A 314 16.97 20.80 -0.86
N LEU A 315 16.76 19.48 -0.93
CA LEU A 315 17.55 18.58 -1.75
C LEU A 315 17.13 18.56 -3.23
N TYR A 316 16.09 19.27 -3.64
CA TYR A 316 15.57 19.17 -5.01
C TYR A 316 16.62 19.54 -6.06
N GLY A 317 17.33 20.66 -5.88
CA GLY A 317 18.43 21.06 -6.78
C GLY A 317 19.52 19.97 -6.92
N PRO A 318 20.12 19.51 -5.81
CA PRO A 318 21.04 18.38 -5.81
C PRO A 318 20.47 17.09 -6.44
N LEU A 319 19.19 16.78 -6.20
CA LEU A 319 18.52 15.62 -6.80
C LEU A 319 18.37 15.74 -8.31
N VAL A 320 18.09 16.93 -8.83
CA VAL A 320 18.10 17.18 -10.28
C VAL A 320 19.49 16.92 -10.87
N GLN A 321 20.56 17.38 -10.19
CA GLN A 321 21.93 17.12 -10.63
C GLN A 321 22.26 15.62 -10.59
N LEU A 322 21.88 14.94 -9.51
CA LEU A 322 22.05 13.51 -9.36
C LEU A 322 21.33 12.75 -10.49
N GLU A 323 20.10 13.14 -10.81
CA GLU A 323 19.34 12.52 -11.90
C GLU A 323 19.94 12.80 -13.29
N ARG A 324 20.62 13.95 -13.48
CA ARG A 324 21.37 14.27 -14.71
C ARG A 324 22.61 13.41 -14.87
N LEU A 325 23.41 13.29 -13.81
CA LEU A 325 24.65 12.52 -13.82
C LEU A 325 24.37 11.01 -13.88
N PHE A 326 23.27 10.60 -13.24
CA PHE A 326 22.93 9.22 -12.97
C PHE A 326 21.45 8.96 -13.19
N PRO A 327 20.98 8.99 -14.45
CA PRO A 327 19.58 8.79 -14.76
C PRO A 327 19.15 7.37 -14.38
N VAL A 328 18.04 7.28 -13.65
CA VAL A 328 17.40 6.00 -13.32
C VAL A 328 16.70 5.39 -14.54
N THR A 329 16.39 6.22 -15.54
CA THR A 329 15.76 5.80 -16.78
C THR A 329 16.78 5.63 -17.90
N ARG A 330 17.20 4.38 -18.18
CA ARG A 330 17.61 3.94 -19.54
C ARG A 330 17.67 2.42 -19.64
N ARG A 331 16.64 1.85 -20.28
CA ARG A 331 16.71 0.75 -21.26
C ARG A 331 15.30 0.51 -21.84
N GLU A 332 14.88 1.41 -22.72
CA GLU A 332 14.29 0.94 -23.97
C GLU A 332 15.39 1.10 -25.03
N ILE A 333 16.37 0.19 -24.97
CA ILE A 333 17.19 -0.11 -26.14
C ILE A 333 16.69 -1.46 -26.59
N GLY A 334 15.99 -1.48 -27.72
CA GLY A 334 15.50 -2.68 -28.39
C GLY A 334 14.00 -2.86 -28.26
N SER A 335 13.24 -2.14 -29.08
CA SER A 335 12.28 -2.85 -29.93
C SER A 335 13.07 -3.97 -30.61
N ALA A 336 13.08 -5.15 -30.00
CA ALA A 336 13.57 -6.34 -30.68
C ALA A 336 12.60 -6.60 -31.84
N ASN A 337 13.16 -6.50 -33.04
CA ASN A 337 12.60 -7.05 -34.26
C ASN A 337 12.08 -8.48 -34.05
#